data_AF-A0A1B6E9M7-F1
#
_entry.id   AF-A0A1B6E9M7-F1
#
_cell.length_a   1.000
_cell.length_b   1.000
_cell.length_c   1.000
_cell.angle_alpha   90.00
_cell.angle_beta   90.00
_cell.angle_gamma   90.00
#
_symmetry.space_group_name_H-M   'P 1'
#
loop_
_entity.id
_entity.type
_entity.pdbx_description
1 polymer ?
#
loop_
_entity_poly.entity_id
_entity_poly.type
_entity_poly.pdbx_seq_one_letter_code
_entity_poly.pdbx_strand_id
1 'polypeptide(L)'
;FNVGFLNVLETVILNGEMLTINIYELQWMQQEHTKFHYVNVGSQNSVNNIKNEIKPPVFQVYGRDVDSGYLKHVFAVFKEFGYVRGIGNISNDWDVLWAHDYPFKKLYSSLKI
;
A
#
# COMPACT_ATOMS: atom_id res chain seq x y z
N PHE A 1 54.33 16.28 1.42
CA PHE A 1 53.45 15.11 1.23
C PHE A 1 52.78 14.76 2.55
N ASN A 2 51.63 15.35 2.91
CA ASN A 2 50.80 14.80 4.01
C ASN A 2 49.39 15.42 4.12
N VAL A 3 49.21 16.71 3.78
CA VAL A 3 47.91 17.39 3.97
C VAL A 3 46.80 16.81 3.08
N GLY A 4 47.12 16.49 1.81
CA GLY A 4 46.14 15.89 0.90
C GLY A 4 45.72 14.46 1.28
N PHE A 5 46.59 13.69 1.93
CA PHE A 5 46.27 12.33 2.37
C PHE A 5 45.37 12.33 3.60
N LEU A 6 45.61 13.24 4.55
CA LEU A 6 44.76 13.42 5.73
C LEU A 6 43.34 13.86 5.37
N ASN A 7 43.19 14.82 4.43
CA ASN A 7 41.87 15.26 3.97
C ASN A 7 41.07 14.13 3.28
N VAL A 8 41.77 13.24 2.56
CA VAL A 8 41.14 12.06 1.93
C VAL A 8 40.67 11.08 3.00
N LEU A 9 41.47 10.83 4.04
CA LEU A 9 41.07 9.96 5.15
C LEU A 9 39.86 10.51 5.91
N GLU A 10 39.84 11.81 6.24
CA GLU A 10 38.69 12.45 6.90
C GLU A 10 37.42 12.32 6.06
N THR A 11 37.54 12.56 4.75
CA THR A 11 36.41 12.42 3.82
C THR A 11 35.89 10.98 3.77
N VAL A 12 36.77 9.97 3.76
CA VAL A 12 36.37 8.56 3.74
C VAL A 12 35.67 8.16 5.05
N ILE A 13 36.16 8.62 6.19
CA ILE A 13 35.58 8.33 7.51
C ILE A 13 34.17 8.92 7.61
N LEU A 14 34.00 10.20 7.29
CA LEU A 14 32.70 10.88 7.36
C LEU A 14 31.66 10.26 6.41
N ASN A 15 32.07 9.89 5.20
CA ASN A 15 31.19 9.18 4.27
C ASN A 15 30.84 7.77 4.77
N GLY A 16 31.78 7.09 5.43
CA GLY A 16 31.53 5.80 6.05
C GLY A 16 30.50 5.86 7.17
N GLU A 17 30.61 6.84 8.07
CA GLU A 17 29.65 7.05 9.16
C GLU A 17 28.25 7.35 8.63
N MET A 18 28.12 8.24 7.65
CA MET A 18 26.84 8.55 7.01
C MET A 18 26.20 7.32 6.35
N LEU A 19 26.99 6.50 5.66
CA LEU A 19 26.51 5.25 5.05
C LEU A 19 26.00 4.28 6.12
N THR A 20 26.70 4.14 7.24
CA THR A 20 26.26 3.25 8.33
C THR A 20 24.96 3.70 8.98
N ILE A 21 24.77 5.01 9.17
CA ILE A 21 23.51 5.56 9.69
C ILE A 21 22.38 5.28 8.71
N ASN A 22 22.59 5.55 7.42
CA ASN A 22 21.59 5.28 6.38
C ASN A 22 21.22 3.79 6.28
N ILE A 23 22.19 2.88 6.41
CA ILE A 23 21.94 1.42 6.44
C ILE A 23 21.15 1.04 7.70
N TYR A 24 21.51 1.57 8.86
CA TYR A 24 20.76 1.33 10.09
C TYR A 24 19.32 1.84 9.97
N GLU A 25 19.14 3.00 9.34
CA GLU A 25 17.83 3.60 9.09
C GLU A 25 16.94 2.69 8.24
N LEU A 26 17.49 2.24 7.11
CA LEU A 26 16.81 1.31 6.22
C LEU A 26 16.49 -0.02 6.90
N GLN A 27 17.40 -0.51 7.75
CA GLN A 27 17.21 -1.77 8.44
C GLN A 27 16.08 -1.71 9.47
N TRP A 28 15.94 -0.63 10.25
CA TRP A 28 14.81 -0.54 11.18
C TRP A 28 13.49 -0.36 10.44
N MET A 29 13.47 0.42 9.35
CA MET A 29 12.28 0.54 8.51
C MET A 29 11.84 -0.82 7.95
N GLN A 30 12.78 -1.64 7.46
CA GLN A 30 12.46 -3.00 6.99
C GLN A 30 11.90 -3.90 8.10
N GLN A 31 12.44 -3.80 9.32
CA GLN A 31 11.95 -4.56 10.46
C GLN A 31 10.52 -4.15 10.85
N GLU A 32 10.19 -2.86 10.79
CA GLU A 32 8.82 -2.41 11.06
C GLU A 32 7.85 -2.90 9.99
N HIS A 33 8.18 -2.75 8.71
CA HIS A 33 7.32 -3.22 7.63
C HIS A 33 7.11 -4.74 7.65
N THR A 34 8.16 -5.54 7.94
CA THR A 34 8.01 -7.00 8.07
C THR A 34 7.21 -7.40 9.29
N LYS A 35 7.29 -6.64 10.40
CA LYS A 35 6.51 -6.88 11.61
C LYS A 35 5.02 -6.54 11.45
N PHE A 36 4.61 -5.64 10.56
CA PHE A 36 3.19 -5.38 10.33
C PHE A 36 2.56 -6.27 9.23
N HIS A 37 3.38 -6.85 8.34
CA HIS A 37 2.89 -7.67 7.22
C HIS A 37 2.97 -9.20 7.42
N TYR A 38 3.26 -9.70 8.63
CA TYR A 38 3.07 -11.13 8.92
C TYR A 38 1.56 -11.42 9.10
N VAL A 39 0.86 -11.70 8.00
CA VAL A 39 -0.43 -12.39 8.09
C VAL A 39 -0.14 -13.81 8.60
N ASN A 40 -0.61 -14.12 9.80
CA ASN A 40 -0.59 -15.46 10.35
C ASN A 40 -1.59 -16.35 9.59
N VAL A 41 -1.16 -16.94 8.48
CA VAL A 41 -1.84 -18.07 7.82
C VAL A 41 -1.43 -19.38 8.52
N GLY A 42 -1.61 -19.44 9.84
CA GLY A 42 -1.14 -20.55 10.68
C GLY A 42 -2.03 -20.91 11.86
N SER A 43 -3.12 -20.19 12.13
CA SER A 43 -4.09 -20.58 13.17
C SER A 43 -5.43 -20.98 12.55
N GLN A 44 -5.49 -22.16 11.93
CA GLN A 44 -6.75 -22.69 11.39
C GLN A 44 -7.79 -23.04 12.48
N ASN A 45 -7.44 -22.94 13.78
CA ASN A 45 -8.31 -23.39 14.88
C ASN A 45 -8.92 -22.25 15.73
N SER A 46 -8.56 -20.98 15.49
CA SER A 46 -9.22 -19.81 16.10
C SER A 46 -9.87 -18.87 15.08
N VAL A 47 -10.09 -19.37 13.86
CA VAL A 47 -10.54 -18.57 12.71
C VAL A 47 -12.06 -18.65 12.50
N ASN A 48 -12.76 -19.60 13.13
CA ASN A 48 -14.20 -19.76 12.91
C ASN A 48 -15.07 -18.80 13.74
N ASN A 49 -14.51 -18.13 14.77
CA ASN A 49 -15.27 -17.23 15.65
C ASN A 49 -14.97 -15.73 15.47
N ILE A 50 -13.91 -15.35 14.74
CA ILE A 50 -13.57 -13.93 14.47
C ILE A 50 -13.96 -13.51 13.03
N LYS A 51 -14.15 -14.48 12.12
CA LYS A 51 -14.57 -14.22 10.73
C LYS A 51 -15.98 -13.64 10.57
N ASN A 52 -16.78 -13.59 11.63
CA ASN A 52 -18.18 -13.19 11.55
C ASN A 52 -18.42 -11.68 11.72
N GLU A 53 -17.40 -10.86 12.02
CA GLU A 53 -17.60 -9.42 12.26
C GLU A 53 -16.69 -8.49 11.46
N ILE A 54 -15.62 -8.99 10.82
CA ILE A 54 -14.76 -8.16 9.97
C ILE A 54 -15.31 -8.22 8.54
N LYS A 55 -16.22 -7.30 8.20
CA LYS A 55 -16.59 -7.04 6.80
C LYS A 55 -15.31 -6.73 6.01
N PRO A 56 -15.00 -7.46 4.93
CA PRO A 56 -13.83 -7.14 4.12
C PRO A 56 -14.05 -5.79 3.44
N PRO A 57 -13.03 -4.92 3.36
CA PRO A 57 -13.21 -3.59 2.83
C PRO A 57 -13.56 -3.66 1.33
N VAL A 58 -14.54 -2.87 0.91
CA VAL A 58 -15.11 -2.92 -0.44
C VAL A 58 -14.54 -1.79 -1.27
N PHE A 59 -13.92 -2.14 -2.41
CA PHE A 59 -13.50 -1.16 -3.41
C PHE A 59 -14.46 -1.15 -4.59
N GLN A 60 -14.78 0.04 -5.07
CA GLN A 60 -15.58 0.25 -6.28
C GLN A 60 -14.78 1.00 -7.33
N VAL A 61 -15.12 0.77 -8.60
CA VAL A 61 -14.35 1.26 -9.74
C VAL A 61 -15.27 2.04 -10.65
N TYR A 62 -14.92 3.29 -10.91
CA TYR A 62 -15.64 4.15 -11.83
C TYR A 62 -14.81 4.44 -13.08
N GLY A 63 -15.36 4.15 -14.25
CA GLY A 63 -14.73 4.47 -15.51
C GLY A 63 -15.47 3.85 -16.68
N ARG A 64 -15.07 4.21 -17.90
CA ARG A 64 -15.48 3.48 -19.09
C ARG A 64 -14.59 2.26 -19.25
N ASP A 65 -15.22 1.13 -19.62
CA ASP A 65 -14.53 -0.12 -19.93
C ASP A 65 -13.53 -0.58 -18.86
N VAL A 66 -13.89 -0.45 -17.58
CA VAL A 66 -13.04 -0.82 -16.43
C VAL A 66 -12.57 -2.29 -16.47
N ASP A 67 -13.30 -3.14 -17.18
CA ASP A 67 -13.00 -4.57 -17.37
C ASP A 67 -12.21 -4.88 -18.65
N SER A 68 -11.83 -3.87 -19.45
CA SER A 68 -10.99 -4.06 -20.65
C SER A 68 -9.54 -4.44 -20.33
N GLY A 69 -9.18 -4.49 -19.04
CA GLY A 69 -7.91 -5.04 -18.57
C GLY A 69 -6.80 -4.01 -18.32
N TYR A 70 -7.00 -2.72 -18.64
CA TYR A 70 -6.01 -1.69 -18.29
C TYR A 70 -5.89 -1.47 -16.77
N LEU A 71 -6.96 -1.75 -16.00
CA LEU A 71 -6.96 -1.67 -14.52
C LEU A 71 -6.57 -2.98 -13.81
N LYS A 72 -6.15 -4.02 -14.54
CA LYS A 72 -5.81 -5.33 -13.94
C LYS A 72 -4.77 -5.22 -12.82
N HIS A 73 -3.82 -4.30 -12.95
CA HIS A 73 -2.80 -4.04 -11.94
C HIS A 73 -3.42 -3.43 -10.68
N VAL A 74 -4.30 -2.44 -10.83
CA VAL A 74 -5.03 -1.82 -9.71
C VAL A 74 -5.86 -2.86 -8.96
N PHE A 75 -6.52 -3.77 -9.67
CA PHE A 75 -7.30 -4.84 -9.03
C PHE A 75 -6.41 -5.87 -8.33
N ALA A 76 -5.21 -6.14 -8.85
CA ALA A 76 -4.23 -7.01 -8.19
C ALA A 76 -3.76 -6.40 -6.87
N VAL A 77 -3.49 -5.09 -6.85
CA VAL A 77 -3.14 -4.34 -5.63
C VAL A 77 -4.27 -4.44 -4.60
N PHE A 78 -5.51 -4.12 -4.98
CA PHE A 78 -6.65 -4.22 -4.07
C PHE A 78 -6.83 -5.64 -3.52
N LYS A 79 -6.64 -6.67 -4.35
CA LYS A 79 -6.71 -8.07 -3.93
C LYS A 79 -5.63 -8.44 -2.92
N GLU A 80 -4.42 -7.92 -3.07
CA GLU A 80 -3.29 -8.14 -2.15
C GLU A 80 -3.57 -7.54 -0.77
N PHE A 81 -4.23 -6.38 -0.72
CA PHE A 81 -4.67 -5.75 0.53
C PHE A 81 -5.97 -6.32 1.11
N GLY A 82 -6.54 -7.37 0.51
CA GLY A 82 -7.75 -8.04 1.00
C GLY A 82 -9.05 -7.31 0.70
N TYR A 83 -9.04 -6.35 -0.22
CA TYR A 83 -10.26 -5.66 -0.65
C TYR A 83 -11.10 -6.55 -1.59
N VAL A 84 -12.42 -6.41 -1.47
CA VAL A 84 -13.39 -7.10 -2.32
C VAL A 84 -13.99 -6.11 -3.30
N ARG A 85 -14.09 -6.50 -4.58
CA ARG A 85 -14.68 -5.64 -5.61
C ARG A 85 -16.19 -5.57 -5.41
N GLY A 86 -16.72 -4.37 -5.22
CA GLY A 86 -18.15 -4.11 -5.27
C GLY A 86 -18.66 -4.34 -6.69
N ILE A 87 -19.61 -5.26 -6.84
CA ILE A 87 -20.23 -5.60 -8.13
C ILE A 87 -21.60 -4.95 -8.15
N GLY A 88 -21.82 -3.99 -9.05
CA GLY A 88 -23.12 -3.32 -9.22
C GLY A 88 -23.02 -1.81 -9.42
N ASN A 89 -24.14 -1.12 -9.24
CA ASN A 89 -24.19 0.35 -9.21
C ASN A 89 -23.38 0.89 -8.03
N ILE A 90 -22.87 2.11 -8.15
CA ILE A 90 -22.19 2.76 -7.03
C ILE A 90 -23.17 2.95 -5.88
N SER A 91 -23.14 2.05 -4.90
CA SER A 91 -23.82 2.17 -3.63
C SER A 91 -23.03 3.09 -2.70
N ASN A 92 -23.57 3.45 -1.53
CA ASN A 92 -22.83 4.21 -0.51
C ASN A 92 -22.04 3.31 0.47
N ASP A 93 -22.00 1.99 0.25
CA ASP A 93 -21.35 1.00 1.15
C ASP A 93 -19.96 0.57 0.62
N TRP A 94 -19.18 1.52 0.09
CA TRP A 94 -17.78 1.30 -0.30
C TRP A 94 -16.83 2.03 0.62
N ASP A 95 -15.66 1.43 0.84
CA ASP A 95 -14.57 2.02 1.62
C ASP A 95 -13.61 2.81 0.72
N VAL A 96 -13.44 2.38 -0.53
CA VAL A 96 -12.57 3.04 -1.51
C VAL A 96 -13.24 3.11 -2.88
N LEU A 97 -13.27 4.29 -3.50
CA LEU A 97 -13.71 4.50 -4.88
C LEU A 97 -12.50 4.85 -5.77
N TRP A 98 -12.22 4.01 -6.75
CA TRP A 98 -11.18 4.22 -7.76
C TRP A 98 -11.78 4.72 -9.06
N ALA A 99 -11.49 5.96 -9.46
CA ALA A 99 -11.95 6.52 -10.73
C ALA A 99 -10.81 6.69 -11.74
N HIS A 100 -10.91 6.06 -12.91
CA HIS A 100 -9.95 6.29 -14.00
C HIS A 100 -10.35 7.51 -14.83
N ASP A 101 -11.59 7.50 -15.34
CA ASP A 101 -12.16 8.60 -16.12
C ASP A 101 -12.88 9.53 -15.15
N TYR A 102 -12.17 10.38 -14.42
CA TYR A 102 -12.73 11.29 -13.43
C TYR A 102 -13.86 12.19 -13.99
N PRO A 103 -15.15 11.95 -13.65
CA PRO A 103 -16.27 12.73 -14.17
C PRO A 103 -16.93 13.43 -12.99
N PHE A 104 -16.19 14.38 -12.44
CA PHE A 104 -16.59 15.16 -11.26
C PHE A 104 -18.02 15.73 -11.39
N LYS A 105 -18.50 16.03 -12.61
CA LYS A 105 -19.87 16.51 -12.86
C LYS A 105 -20.97 15.45 -12.75
N LYS A 106 -20.69 14.18 -13.08
CA LYS A 106 -21.70 13.10 -13.07
C LYS A 106 -21.75 12.36 -11.73
N LEU A 107 -20.61 12.29 -11.05
CA LEU A 107 -20.48 11.56 -9.79
C LEU A 107 -21.06 12.36 -8.60
N TYR A 108 -21.06 13.69 -8.69
CA TYR A 108 -21.52 14.58 -7.61
C TYR A 108 -22.98 14.34 -7.20
N SER A 109 -23.89 14.06 -8.15
CA SER A 109 -25.30 13.81 -7.83
C SER A 109 -25.53 12.52 -7.05
N SER A 110 -24.64 11.54 -7.18
CA SER A 110 -24.71 10.23 -6.53
C SER A 110 -23.91 10.17 -5.22
N LEU A 111 -22.99 11.12 -5.00
CA LEU A 111 -22.14 11.26 -3.81
C LEU A 111 -22.73 12.23 -2.77
N LYS A 112 -24.06 12.37 -2.68
CA LYS A 112 -24.66 13.15 -1.59
C LYS A 112 -24.35 12.46 -0.25
N ILE A 113 -23.42 13.06 0.48
CA ILE A 113 -23.15 12.84 1.90
C ILE A 113 -24.34 13.37 2.70
#